data_AF-A0A964QZF9-F1
#
_entry.id   AF-A0A964QZF9-F1
#
_cell.length_a   1.000
_cell.length_b   1.000
_cell.length_c   1.000
_cell.angle_alpha   90.00
_cell.angle_beta   90.00
_cell.angle_gamma   90.00
#
_symmetry.space_group_name_H-M   'P 1'
#
loop_
_entity.id
_entity.type
_entity.pdbx_description
1 polymer ?
#
loop_
_entity_poly.entity_id
_entity_poly.type
_entity_poly.pdbx_seq_one_letter_code
_entity_poly.pdbx_strand_id
1 'polypeptide(L)'
;MGTVSGRNWNAVRQKSESLSDSPRNTQEQLEEAIGALREAIRLNPNLPEAWCNLGIVLGRSGRLDEAIIHLREATRLKPDYAEARNNLELALRLKTAP
;
A
#
# COMPACT_ATOMS: atom_id res chain seq x y z
N MET A 1 -38.15 -47.30 10.41
CA MET A 1 -37.35 -46.89 9.23
C MET A 1 -37.59 -45.41 8.99
N GLY A 2 -36.59 -44.57 9.22
CA GLY A 2 -36.68 -43.12 9.02
C GLY A 2 -35.30 -42.57 8.75
N THR A 3 -34.93 -42.54 7.46
CA THR A 3 -33.68 -41.96 6.97
C THR A 3 -33.78 -40.43 7.09
N VAL A 4 -33.17 -39.87 8.14
CA VAL A 4 -33.08 -38.42 8.31
C VAL A 4 -31.78 -37.93 7.67
N SER A 5 -32.01 -37.15 6.61
CA SER A 5 -31.35 -35.88 6.33
C SER A 5 -29.90 -35.93 5.84
N GLY A 6 -29.79 -35.69 4.53
CA GLY A 6 -29.06 -34.50 4.07
C GLY A 6 -27.64 -34.39 4.58
N ARG A 7 -26.74 -35.21 4.02
CA ARG A 7 -25.31 -34.88 4.05
C ARG A 7 -25.15 -33.49 3.44
N ASN A 8 -24.91 -32.55 4.34
CA ASN A 8 -24.80 -31.13 4.10
C ASN A 8 -23.52 -30.85 3.30
N TRP A 9 -23.61 -30.91 1.97
CA TRP A 9 -22.51 -30.56 1.05
C TRP A 9 -22.12 -29.07 1.12
N ASN A 10 -22.82 -28.23 1.90
CA ASN A 10 -22.48 -26.82 2.09
C ASN A 10 -21.34 -26.57 3.10
N ALA A 11 -20.94 -27.55 3.90
CA ALA A 11 -19.85 -27.37 4.87
C ALA A 11 -18.46 -27.38 4.20
N VAL A 12 -18.31 -28.07 3.07
CA VAL A 12 -17.01 -28.17 2.37
C VAL A 12 -16.80 -27.03 1.37
N ARG A 13 -17.88 -26.37 0.90
CA ARG A 13 -17.80 -25.26 -0.05
C ARG A 13 -17.50 -23.89 0.62
N GLN A 14 -17.67 -23.79 1.93
CA GLN A 14 -17.52 -22.51 2.65
C GLN A 14 -16.07 -22.06 2.86
N LYS A 15 -15.06 -22.89 2.49
CA LYS A 15 -13.65 -22.55 2.66
C LYS A 15 -12.91 -22.19 1.37
N SER A 16 -13.61 -22.13 0.23
CA SER A 16 -12.99 -21.79 -1.06
C SER A 16 -13.61 -20.57 -1.78
N GLU A 17 -14.65 -19.94 -1.23
CA GLU A 17 -15.33 -18.79 -1.85
C GLU A 17 -15.37 -17.57 -0.90
N SER A 18 -14.21 -16.93 -0.67
CA SER A 18 -14.10 -15.49 -0.34
C SER A 18 -12.66 -14.97 -0.40
N LEU A 19 -11.81 -15.54 -1.27
CA LEU A 19 -10.59 -14.85 -1.74
C LEU A 19 -11.01 -13.85 -2.81
N SER A 20 -11.85 -12.90 -2.42
CA SER A 20 -12.10 -11.69 -3.19
C SER A 20 -11.36 -10.59 -2.45
N ASP A 21 -10.30 -10.08 -3.08
CA ASP A 21 -9.55 -8.90 -2.65
C ASP A 21 -10.51 -7.78 -2.22
N SER A 22 -10.86 -7.77 -0.94
CA SER A 22 -11.71 -6.74 -0.36
C SER A 22 -10.86 -5.49 -0.20
N PRO A 23 -11.36 -4.30 -0.59
CA PRO A 23 -10.61 -3.04 -0.46
C PRO A 23 -10.19 -2.72 0.99
N ARG A 24 -10.79 -3.40 1.99
CA ARG A 24 -10.38 -3.31 3.40
C ARG A 24 -9.02 -3.98 3.66
N ASN A 25 -8.76 -5.13 3.05
CA ASN A 25 -7.48 -5.83 3.24
C ASN A 25 -6.34 -5.06 2.57
N THR A 26 -6.59 -4.48 1.40
CA THR A 26 -5.58 -3.67 0.72
C THR A 26 -5.28 -2.39 1.49
N GLN A 27 -6.30 -1.71 2.04
CA GLN A 27 -6.06 -0.53 2.88
C GLN A 27 -5.30 -0.87 4.17
N GLU A 28 -5.63 -1.98 4.84
CA GLU A 28 -4.92 -2.44 6.04
C GLU A 28 -3.45 -2.74 5.74
N GLN A 29 -3.17 -3.42 4.63
CA GLN A 29 -1.80 -3.67 4.16
C GLN A 29 -1.03 -2.38 3.83
N LEU A 30 -1.71 -1.37 3.25
CA LEU A 30 -1.09 -0.06 2.98
C LEU A 30 -0.72 0.65 4.29
N GLU A 31 -1.59 0.64 5.29
CA GLU A 31 -1.29 1.27 6.59
C GLU A 31 -0.19 0.54 7.36
N GLU A 32 -0.16 -0.80 7.32
CA GLU A 32 0.94 -1.59 7.89
C GLU A 32 2.27 -1.26 7.21
N ALA A 33 2.28 -1.20 5.87
CA ALA A 33 3.46 -0.81 5.10
C ALA A 33 3.93 0.62 5.42
N ILE A 34 3.00 1.57 5.59
CA ILE A 34 3.31 2.94 6.05
C ILE A 34 3.99 2.91 7.42
N GLY A 35 3.46 2.12 8.37
CA GLY A 35 4.05 1.96 9.69
C GLY A 35 5.47 1.41 9.64
N ALA A 36 5.68 0.33 8.89
CA ALA A 36 7.00 -0.30 8.73
C ALA A 36 8.02 0.64 8.07
N LEU A 37 7.61 1.40 7.06
CA LEU A 37 8.48 2.35 6.36
C LEU A 37 8.82 3.56 7.21
N ARG A 38 7.89 4.04 8.04
CA ARG A 38 8.17 5.10 9.03
C ARG A 38 9.18 4.64 10.08
N GLU A 39 9.07 3.41 10.56
CA GLU A 39 10.09 2.83 11.46
C GLU A 39 11.44 2.67 10.75
N ALA A 40 11.47 2.23 9.49
CA ALA A 40 12.71 2.15 8.71
C ALA A 40 13.39 3.51 8.58
N ILE A 41 12.62 4.58 8.33
CA ILE A 41 13.12 5.96 8.28
C ILE A 41 13.60 6.42 9.66
N ARG A 42 12.91 6.06 10.74
CA ARG A 42 13.31 6.40 12.11
C ARG A 42 14.64 5.74 12.47
N LEU A 43 14.87 4.51 12.03
CA LEU A 43 16.10 3.76 12.23
C LEU A 43 17.24 4.27 11.33
N ASN A 44 16.93 4.62 10.09
CA ASN A 44 17.88 5.17 9.14
C ASN A 44 17.25 6.29 8.28
N PRO A 45 17.38 7.56 8.70
CA PRO A 45 16.80 8.69 7.98
C PRO A 45 17.52 9.00 6.65
N ASN A 46 18.70 8.43 6.41
CA ASN A 46 19.49 8.65 5.21
C ASN A 46 19.26 7.56 4.14
N LEU A 47 18.16 6.81 4.23
CA LEU A 47 17.81 5.76 3.29
C LEU A 47 16.79 6.26 2.24
N PRO A 48 17.23 6.73 1.05
CA PRO A 48 16.34 7.30 0.04
C PRO A 48 15.26 6.33 -0.44
N GLU A 49 15.56 5.02 -0.47
CA GLU A 49 14.62 3.95 -0.83
C GLU A 49 13.43 3.89 0.13
N ALA A 50 13.65 4.07 1.44
CA ALA A 50 12.56 4.07 2.42
C ALA A 50 11.64 5.29 2.26
N TRP A 51 12.21 6.48 2.01
CA TRP A 51 11.45 7.68 1.70
C TRP A 51 10.65 7.53 0.40
N CYS A 52 11.26 6.94 -0.64
CA CYS A 52 10.59 6.70 -1.92
C CYS A 52 9.43 5.72 -1.77
N ASN A 53 9.67 4.58 -1.12
CA ASN A 53 8.64 3.56 -0.89
C ASN A 53 7.50 4.10 -0.03
N LEU A 54 7.79 4.91 1.00
CA LEU A 54 6.74 5.53 1.81
C LEU A 54 5.87 6.45 0.96
N GLY A 55 6.50 7.25 0.10
CA GLY A 55 5.78 8.10 -0.85
C GLY A 55 4.88 7.32 -1.81
N ILE A 56 5.37 6.22 -2.37
CA ILE A 56 4.59 5.35 -3.27
C ILE A 56 3.36 4.77 -2.55
N VAL A 57 3.55 4.23 -1.34
CA VAL A 57 2.46 3.62 -0.56
C VAL A 57 1.41 4.67 -0.17
N LEU A 58 1.84 5.87 0.23
CA LEU A 58 0.94 6.99 0.53
C LEU A 58 0.17 7.46 -0.72
N GLY A 59 0.80 7.47 -1.88
CA GLY A 59 0.12 7.77 -3.15
C GLY A 59 -0.97 6.75 -3.46
N ARG A 60 -0.69 5.45 -3.22
CA ARG A 60 -1.68 4.36 -3.37
C ARG A 60 -2.84 4.45 -2.39
N SER A 61 -2.62 4.98 -1.18
CA SER A 61 -3.69 5.23 -0.20
C SER A 61 -4.43 6.56 -0.43
N GLY A 62 -4.14 7.28 -1.53
CA GLY A 62 -4.78 8.54 -1.89
C GLY A 62 -4.22 9.77 -1.15
N ARG A 63 -3.21 9.59 -0.30
CA ARG A 63 -2.58 10.64 0.51
C ARG A 63 -1.47 11.33 -0.29
N LEU A 64 -1.84 11.94 -1.42
CA LEU A 64 -0.90 12.54 -2.39
C LEU A 64 -0.03 13.64 -1.78
N ASP A 65 -0.57 14.45 -0.87
CA ASP A 65 0.18 15.52 -0.19
C ASP A 65 1.38 14.99 0.60
N GLU A 66 1.15 13.95 1.40
CA GLU A 66 2.21 13.30 2.17
C GLU A 66 3.18 12.56 1.25
N ALA A 67 2.67 11.91 0.19
CA ALA A 67 3.50 11.25 -0.80
C ALA A 67 4.54 12.21 -1.42
N ILE A 68 4.10 13.40 -1.81
CA ILE A 68 4.98 14.43 -2.40
C ILE A 68 6.09 14.84 -1.43
N ILE A 69 5.79 15.00 -0.13
CA ILE A 69 6.78 15.37 0.89
C ILE A 69 7.87 14.29 0.97
N HIS A 70 7.48 13.03 1.09
CA HIS A 70 8.45 11.93 1.22
C HIS A 70 9.25 11.68 -0.06
N LEU A 71 8.64 11.82 -1.24
CA LEU A 71 9.35 11.70 -2.52
C LEU A 71 10.36 12.85 -2.74
N ARG A 72 10.07 14.05 -2.23
CA ARG A 72 11.03 15.16 -2.20
C ARG A 72 12.23 14.86 -1.31
N GLU A 73 12.03 14.24 -0.15
CA GLU A 73 13.14 13.81 0.70
C GLU A 73 13.99 12.73 0.03
N ALA A 74 13.36 11.76 -0.64
CA ALA A 74 14.09 10.73 -1.41
C ALA A 74 14.98 11.34 -2.50
N THR A 75 14.45 12.32 -3.25
CA THR A 75 15.22 13.03 -4.29
C THR A 75 16.26 13.99 -3.71
N ARG A 76 16.04 14.55 -2.50
CA ARG A 76 17.05 15.36 -1.80
C ARG A 76 18.24 14.52 -1.34
N LEU A 77 17.98 13.32 -0.81
CA LEU A 77 19.01 12.38 -0.37
C LEU A 77 19.76 11.77 -1.55
N LYS A 78 19.04 11.50 -2.65
CA LYS A 78 19.59 10.89 -3.86
C LYS A 78 19.05 11.60 -5.11
N PRO A 79 19.73 12.66 -5.59
CA PRO A 79 19.29 13.45 -6.74
C PRO A 79 19.19 12.67 -8.06
N ASP A 80 19.95 11.58 -8.19
CA ASP A 80 19.94 10.67 -9.35
C ASP A 80 18.90 9.53 -9.21
N TYR A 81 18.04 9.57 -8.17
CA TYR A 81 17.03 8.54 -7.97
C TYR A 81 15.84 8.71 -8.93
N ALA A 82 15.99 8.15 -10.13
CA ALA A 82 15.00 8.26 -11.20
C ALA A 82 13.59 7.78 -10.78
N GLU A 83 13.49 6.72 -9.98
CA GLU A 83 12.21 6.20 -9.49
C GLU A 83 11.50 7.22 -8.59
N ALA A 84 12.20 7.82 -7.63
CA ALA A 84 11.62 8.83 -6.75
C ALA A 84 11.16 10.07 -7.54
N ARG A 85 11.94 10.50 -8.54
CA ARG A 85 11.58 11.63 -9.40
C ARG A 85 10.33 11.33 -10.23
N ASN A 86 10.26 10.16 -10.87
CA ASN A 86 9.11 9.76 -11.67
C ASN A 86 7.84 9.67 -10.83
N ASN A 87 7.92 9.11 -9.63
CA ASN A 87 6.78 9.05 -8.70
C ASN A 87 6.38 10.43 -8.19
N LEU A 88 7.35 11.34 -7.93
CA LEU A 88 7.07 12.72 -7.54
C LEU A 88 6.30 13.47 -8.63
N GLU A 89 6.75 13.35 -9.89
CA GLU A 89 6.07 13.95 -11.04
C GLU A 89 4.65 13.40 -11.19
N LEU A 90 4.47 12.08 -11.05
CA LEU A 90 3.15 11.45 -11.10
C LEU A 90 2.24 11.97 -9.98
N ALA A 91 2.73 12.00 -8.73
CA ALA A 91 1.97 12.47 -7.58
C ALA A 91 1.55 13.95 -7.73
N LEU A 92 2.44 14.80 -8.24
CA LEU A 92 2.13 16.21 -8.54
C LEU A 92 1.05 16.32 -9.61
N ARG A 93 1.17 15.56 -10.72
CA ARG A 93 0.17 15.56 -11.80
C ARG A 93 -1.21 15.14 -11.31
N LEU A 94 -1.28 14.08 -10.51
CA LEU A 94 -2.52 13.59 -9.93
C LEU A 94 -3.15 14.60 -8.96
N LYS A 95 -2.34 15.31 -8.17
CA LYS A 95 -2.83 16.35 -7.26
C LYS A 95 -3.40 17.56 -8.01
N THR A 96 -2.86 17.88 -9.19
CA THR A 96 -3.29 19.04 -10.00
C THR A 96 -4.38 18.72 -11.02
N ALA A 97 -4.83 17.45 -11.10
CA ALA A 97 -5.92 17.07 -12.01
C ALA A 97 -7.25 17.68 -11.53
N PRO A 98 -8.05 18.29 -12.43
CA PRO A 98 -9.31 18.95 -12.09
C PRO A 98 -10.44 17.99 -11.70
#